data_AF-R5EKI9-F1
#
_entry.id   AF-R5EKI9-F1
#
_cell.length_a   1.000
_cell.length_b   1.000
_cell.length_c   1.000
_cell.angle_alpha   90.00
_cell.angle_beta   90.00
_cell.angle_gamma   90.00
#
_symmetry.space_group_name_H-M   'P 1'
#
loop_
_entity.id
_entity.type
_entity.pdbx_description
1 polymer ?
#
loop_
_entity_poly.entity_id
_entity_poly.type
_entity_poly.pdbx_seq_one_letter_code
_entity_poly.pdbx_strand_id
1 'polypeptide(L)'
;MAQRSKSPAIFFVDAYTPNEGEMGLCLEYGVLRWSSNKNDRPEVYVHSFLKPATTPNRVRWSNASVDMKISRDFIENNRDLPTIEDMIEADYLKGRSVVCFDATVEPFYSLLSNSSAVVSIVQLWNDLFADNEKALLCTSLSKMCDFIGMLPDDKENTNYTPLLKRLHQMAALWFLLEEMAKHPKSKRSMGAGGMQFNFIWPLPKTKDKWFERDVNSFKDLTDDEIKEFFSGTLADRIDWFEMSMYACDWVYHRQKNRGTEDLEGRNEMAEFIFKNVLNFKMQVWVLIYYSIYNHRLEVARQIALDRGEVRRLKSAQLENFSNFIIENLDVFLSGEQKQKLLASLVKQSFDSNGAVRFEHFDFEALQKQYANRRSDVQKLYFTDNAPGTNLKNCYKEIRDASGRTIYRRYEVKGRGKERAAAKDLVLRNLNRLYDDARNVFSDIWLTPSLKLWIQFITGCNIAEIVRTVRSNDATELVDVRNSLHYILERCAYEYLVKLYNELKNIFAAMQDDNIEIPPFQFSFQGISIEVEIISAAKVGFFRRLFSFE
;
A
#
# COMPACT_ATOMS: atom_id res chain seq x y z
N MET A 1 -35.55 20.37 -16.31
CA MET A 1 -34.44 19.73 -17.07
C MET A 1 -34.33 18.29 -16.61
N ALA A 2 -34.76 17.33 -17.43
CA ALA A 2 -34.64 15.92 -17.12
C ALA A 2 -33.16 15.51 -17.16
N GLN A 3 -32.66 14.89 -16.08
CA GLN A 3 -31.36 14.22 -16.08
C GLN A 3 -31.42 13.11 -17.14
N ARG A 4 -30.68 13.28 -18.25
CA ARG A 4 -30.38 12.17 -19.16
C ARG A 4 -29.64 11.13 -18.34
N SER A 5 -30.26 9.97 -18.10
CA SER A 5 -29.59 8.81 -17.54
C SER A 5 -28.39 8.50 -18.43
N LYS A 6 -27.17 8.62 -17.89
CA LYS A 6 -25.97 8.17 -18.60
C LYS A 6 -26.12 6.66 -18.83
N SER A 7 -25.88 6.19 -20.06
CA SER A 7 -25.78 4.76 -20.34
C SER A 7 -24.72 4.14 -19.41
N PRO A 8 -24.91 2.92 -18.88
CA PRO A 8 -23.87 2.26 -18.12
C PRO A 8 -22.66 1.96 -19.01
N ALA A 9 -21.47 1.85 -18.40
CA ALA A 9 -20.27 1.37 -19.09
C ALA A 9 -20.46 -0.08 -19.56
N ILE A 10 -19.77 -0.45 -20.63
CA ILE A 10 -19.87 -1.78 -21.25
C ILE A 10 -18.55 -2.51 -21.05
N PHE A 11 -18.63 -3.79 -20.73
CA PHE A 11 -17.46 -4.63 -20.47
C PHE A 11 -17.36 -5.71 -21.55
N PHE A 12 -16.17 -5.93 -22.09
CA PHE A 12 -15.90 -7.01 -23.03
C PHE A 12 -15.04 -8.03 -22.31
N VAL A 13 -15.47 -9.29 -22.25
CA VAL A 13 -14.73 -10.35 -21.56
C VAL A 13 -14.29 -11.42 -22.55
N ASP A 14 -13.11 -11.94 -22.30
CA ASP A 14 -12.54 -13.04 -23.06
C ASP A 14 -11.59 -13.90 -22.21
N ALA A 15 -11.46 -15.17 -22.57
CA ALA A 15 -10.59 -16.15 -21.94
C ALA A 15 -9.96 -17.05 -23.01
N TYR A 16 -8.69 -17.39 -22.84
CA TYR A 16 -8.01 -18.33 -23.71
C TYR A 16 -7.98 -19.72 -23.09
N THR A 17 -8.61 -20.67 -23.79
CA THR A 17 -8.64 -22.08 -23.44
C THR A 17 -7.95 -22.88 -24.55
N PRO A 18 -6.72 -23.39 -24.34
CA PRO A 18 -5.98 -24.14 -25.37
C PRO A 18 -6.64 -25.47 -25.72
N ASN A 19 -7.46 -26.01 -24.83
CA ASN A 19 -8.25 -27.22 -25.00
C ASN A 19 -9.74 -26.83 -24.96
N GLU A 20 -10.40 -26.78 -26.12
CA GLU A 20 -11.83 -26.46 -26.20
C GLU A 20 -12.67 -27.33 -25.23
N GLY A 21 -13.54 -26.69 -24.45
CA GLY A 21 -14.40 -27.34 -23.47
C GLY A 21 -13.75 -27.68 -22.12
N GLU A 22 -12.43 -27.50 -21.95
CA GLU A 22 -11.73 -27.76 -20.69
C GLU A 22 -11.38 -26.45 -19.96
N MET A 23 -12.38 -25.79 -19.34
CA MET A 23 -12.17 -24.49 -18.67
C MET A 23 -11.06 -24.50 -17.60
N GLY A 24 -10.88 -25.61 -16.88
CA GLY A 24 -9.81 -25.73 -15.87
C GLY A 24 -8.39 -25.70 -16.44
N LEU A 25 -8.23 -25.59 -17.77
CA LEU A 25 -6.95 -25.42 -18.47
C LEU A 25 -6.79 -24.03 -19.11
N CYS A 26 -7.66 -23.05 -18.78
CA CYS A 26 -7.49 -21.68 -19.24
C CYS A 26 -6.11 -21.11 -18.83
N LEU A 27 -5.49 -20.33 -19.72
CA LEU A 27 -4.14 -19.79 -19.51
C LEU A 27 -4.09 -18.25 -19.51
N GLU A 28 -5.14 -17.58 -19.96
CA GLU A 28 -5.20 -16.11 -20.00
C GLU A 28 -6.65 -15.65 -19.89
N TYR A 29 -6.87 -14.55 -19.18
CA TYR A 29 -8.17 -13.91 -18.99
C TYR A 29 -8.03 -12.40 -19.14
N GLY A 30 -9.00 -11.78 -19.82
CA GLY A 30 -9.00 -10.34 -20.04
C GLY A 30 -10.40 -9.74 -20.04
N VAL A 31 -10.48 -8.50 -19.56
CA VAL A 31 -11.67 -7.66 -19.60
C VAL A 31 -11.29 -6.28 -20.10
N LEU A 32 -11.98 -5.79 -21.13
CA LEU A 32 -11.96 -4.37 -21.49
C LEU A 32 -13.17 -3.65 -20.90
N ARG A 33 -13.00 -2.38 -20.56
CA ARG A 33 -14.08 -1.47 -20.16
C ARG A 33 -14.21 -0.38 -21.21
N TRP A 34 -15.42 -0.14 -21.68
CA TRP A 34 -15.73 0.97 -22.56
C TRP A 34 -16.65 1.95 -21.86
N SER A 35 -16.18 3.20 -21.75
CA SER A 35 -16.90 4.26 -21.05
C SER A 35 -18.28 4.51 -21.67
N SER A 36 -19.22 4.98 -20.84
CA SER A 36 -20.60 5.29 -21.24
C SER A 36 -20.73 6.16 -22.50
N ASN A 37 -19.79 7.08 -22.68
CA ASN A 37 -19.80 8.03 -23.79
C ASN A 37 -19.21 7.44 -25.08
N LYS A 38 -18.47 6.32 -25.00
CA LYS A 38 -17.79 5.65 -26.12
C LYS A 38 -16.92 6.59 -26.98
N ASN A 39 -16.43 7.69 -26.40
CA ASN A 39 -15.64 8.71 -27.10
C ASN A 39 -14.19 8.29 -27.37
N ASP A 40 -13.68 7.34 -26.59
CA ASP A 40 -12.30 6.85 -26.64
C ASP A 40 -12.31 5.32 -26.84
N ARG A 41 -11.14 4.72 -27.08
CA ARG A 41 -10.98 3.26 -27.17
C ARG A 41 -11.34 2.59 -25.82
N PRO A 42 -11.87 1.35 -25.83
CA PRO A 42 -11.96 0.54 -24.62
C PRO A 42 -10.60 0.45 -23.89
N GLU A 43 -10.61 0.59 -22.57
CA GLU A 43 -9.42 0.47 -21.72
C GLU A 43 -9.31 -0.96 -21.17
N VAL A 44 -8.08 -1.44 -20.93
CA VAL A 44 -7.86 -2.73 -20.25
C VAL A 44 -8.28 -2.58 -18.79
N TYR A 45 -9.29 -3.34 -18.38
CA TYR A 45 -9.84 -3.31 -17.04
C TYR A 45 -9.25 -4.41 -16.15
N VAL A 46 -9.12 -5.62 -16.68
CA VAL A 46 -8.43 -6.75 -16.04
C VAL A 46 -7.66 -7.50 -17.11
N HIS A 47 -6.44 -7.94 -16.81
CA HIS A 47 -5.66 -8.85 -17.65
C HIS A 47 -4.75 -9.69 -16.78
N SER A 48 -4.86 -11.01 -16.86
CA SER A 48 -4.05 -11.95 -16.08
C SER A 48 -3.74 -13.18 -16.90
N PHE A 49 -2.51 -13.67 -16.78
CA PHE A 49 -2.23 -15.08 -17.07
C PHE A 49 -2.83 -15.96 -15.98
N LEU A 50 -3.14 -17.20 -16.33
CA LEU A 50 -3.78 -18.17 -15.45
C LEU A 50 -2.94 -19.43 -15.35
N LYS A 51 -2.86 -20.00 -14.15
CA LYS A 51 -2.37 -21.36 -13.99
C LYS A 51 -3.52 -22.35 -14.20
N PRO A 52 -3.29 -23.46 -14.92
CA PRO A 52 -4.31 -24.48 -15.07
C PRO A 52 -4.63 -25.10 -13.71
N ALA A 53 -5.91 -25.18 -13.37
CA ALA A 53 -6.40 -25.75 -12.11
C ALA A 53 -6.16 -27.27 -12.01
N THR A 54 -6.03 -27.93 -13.17
CA THR A 54 -5.78 -29.37 -13.27
C THR A 54 -4.53 -29.68 -14.10
N THR A 55 -4.03 -30.92 -13.99
CA THR A 55 -2.82 -31.49 -14.61
C THR A 55 -2.22 -30.68 -15.79
N PRO A 56 -1.14 -29.88 -15.57
CA PRO A 56 -0.50 -29.04 -16.60
C PRO A 56 -0.05 -29.81 -17.86
N ASN A 57 0.13 -31.12 -17.74
CA ASN A 57 0.52 -32.00 -18.84
C ASN A 57 -0.56 -32.19 -19.92
N ARG A 58 -1.84 -31.84 -19.64
CA ARG A 58 -2.93 -31.95 -20.62
C ARG A 58 -3.08 -30.71 -21.51
N VAL A 59 -2.42 -29.62 -21.15
CA VAL A 59 -2.46 -28.37 -21.91
C VAL A 59 -1.81 -28.57 -23.29
N ARG A 60 -2.50 -28.13 -24.35
CA ARG A 60 -1.94 -28.07 -25.71
C ARG A 60 -0.94 -26.92 -25.85
N TRP A 61 0.25 -27.11 -25.26
CA TRP A 61 1.32 -26.09 -25.22
C TRP A 61 1.79 -25.62 -26.59
N SER A 62 1.71 -26.46 -27.63
CA SER A 62 2.03 -26.06 -29.00
C SER A 62 1.13 -24.91 -29.47
N ASN A 63 -0.17 -24.97 -29.19
CA ASN A 63 -1.14 -23.96 -29.61
C ASN A 63 -0.97 -22.70 -28.76
N ALA A 64 -0.80 -22.86 -27.44
CA ALA A 64 -0.55 -21.74 -26.54
C ALA A 64 0.72 -20.95 -26.92
N SER A 65 1.80 -21.65 -27.29
CA SER A 65 3.06 -21.02 -27.67
C SER A 65 3.00 -20.34 -29.05
N VAL A 66 2.32 -20.93 -30.04
CA VAL A 66 2.27 -20.39 -31.40
C VAL A 66 1.24 -19.27 -31.52
N ASP A 67 0.03 -19.48 -30.99
CA ASP A 67 -1.10 -18.58 -31.22
C ASP A 67 -1.17 -17.47 -30.17
N MET A 68 -0.77 -17.77 -28.93
CA MET A 68 -0.91 -16.84 -27.80
C MET A 68 0.43 -16.35 -27.25
N LYS A 69 1.56 -16.92 -27.73
CA LYS A 69 2.91 -16.67 -27.21
C LYS A 69 3.05 -16.94 -25.72
N ILE A 70 2.27 -17.89 -25.19
CA ILE A 70 2.32 -18.27 -23.78
C ILE A 70 3.30 -19.44 -23.62
N SER A 71 4.33 -19.25 -22.81
CA SER A 71 5.34 -20.27 -22.50
C SER A 71 4.92 -21.17 -21.34
N ARG A 72 5.16 -22.48 -21.47
CA ARG A 72 4.99 -23.45 -20.39
C ARG A 72 5.83 -23.07 -19.16
N ASP A 73 7.10 -22.76 -19.39
CA ASP A 73 8.04 -22.45 -18.32
C ASP A 73 7.62 -21.18 -17.56
N PHE A 74 7.02 -20.21 -18.25
CA PHE A 74 6.50 -19.00 -17.61
C PHE A 74 5.35 -19.33 -16.65
N ILE A 75 4.38 -20.13 -17.09
CA ILE A 75 3.21 -20.50 -16.26
C ILE A 75 3.62 -21.42 -15.10
N GLU A 76 4.44 -22.45 -15.34
CA GLU A 76 4.81 -23.43 -14.31
C GLU A 76 5.75 -22.86 -13.23
N ASN A 77 6.60 -21.88 -13.57
CA ASN A 77 7.51 -21.27 -12.60
C ASN A 77 6.85 -20.19 -11.74
N ASN A 78 5.64 -19.76 -12.07
CA ASN A 78 4.97 -18.64 -11.41
C ASN A 78 3.83 -19.13 -10.51
N ARG A 79 4.12 -19.25 -9.21
CA ARG A 79 3.23 -19.91 -8.23
C ARG A 79 1.99 -19.07 -7.87
N ASP A 80 2.09 -17.76 -8.03
CA ASP A 80 1.11 -16.78 -7.59
C ASP A 80 0.05 -16.49 -8.66
N LEU A 81 0.15 -17.15 -9.83
CA LEU A 81 -0.88 -17.06 -10.87
C LEU A 81 -2.24 -17.57 -10.36
N PRO A 82 -3.34 -16.85 -10.64
CA PRO A 82 -4.68 -17.33 -10.35
C PRO A 82 -5.11 -18.46 -11.29
N THR A 83 -6.11 -19.20 -10.86
CA THR A 83 -6.90 -20.13 -11.68
C THR A 83 -8.11 -19.40 -12.30
N ILE A 84 -8.80 -20.04 -13.24
CA ILE A 84 -10.05 -19.47 -13.78
C ILE A 84 -11.16 -19.44 -12.71
N GLU A 85 -11.15 -20.39 -11.78
CA GLU A 85 -12.07 -20.44 -10.65
C GLU A 85 -11.90 -19.23 -9.73
N ASP A 86 -10.66 -18.81 -9.46
CA ASP A 86 -10.38 -17.58 -8.70
C ASP A 86 -10.97 -16.34 -9.38
N MET A 87 -10.99 -16.32 -10.73
CA MET A 87 -11.57 -15.21 -11.51
C MET A 87 -13.10 -15.20 -11.45
N ILE A 88 -13.72 -16.39 -11.43
CA ILE A 88 -15.18 -16.55 -11.27
C ILE A 88 -15.59 -16.11 -9.86
N GLU A 89 -14.85 -16.53 -8.83
CA GLU A 89 -15.12 -16.14 -7.44
C GLU A 89 -14.97 -14.64 -7.22
N ALA A 90 -13.98 -14.02 -7.87
CA ALA A 90 -13.77 -12.56 -7.80
C ALA A 90 -14.93 -11.76 -8.42
N ASP A 91 -15.69 -12.36 -9.34
CA ASP A 91 -16.92 -11.82 -9.94
C ASP A 91 -16.80 -10.36 -10.42
N TYR A 92 -15.76 -10.09 -11.24
CA TYR A 92 -15.50 -8.75 -11.80
C TYR A 92 -16.66 -8.20 -12.63
N LEU A 93 -17.58 -9.05 -13.06
CA LEU A 93 -18.65 -8.70 -13.99
C LEU A 93 -20.00 -8.51 -13.28
N LYS A 94 -20.05 -8.70 -11.96
CA LYS A 94 -21.23 -8.53 -11.12
C LYS A 94 -21.98 -7.22 -11.38
N GLY A 95 -23.25 -7.35 -11.77
CA GLY A 95 -24.14 -6.22 -12.01
C GLY A 95 -23.78 -5.35 -13.22
N ARG A 96 -22.87 -5.79 -14.10
CA ARG A 96 -22.40 -5.02 -15.26
C ARG A 96 -23.06 -5.48 -16.55
N SER A 97 -23.06 -4.59 -17.55
CA SER A 97 -23.44 -4.93 -18.92
C SER A 97 -22.23 -5.48 -19.65
N VAL A 98 -22.31 -6.72 -20.10
CA VAL A 98 -21.17 -7.46 -20.63
C VAL A 98 -21.43 -7.94 -22.06
N VAL A 99 -20.38 -7.92 -22.87
CA VAL A 99 -20.31 -8.49 -24.21
C VAL A 99 -19.24 -9.58 -24.21
N CYS A 100 -19.58 -10.74 -24.75
CA CYS A 100 -18.64 -11.84 -25.00
C CYS A 100 -18.88 -12.40 -26.40
N PHE A 101 -17.99 -13.26 -26.88
CA PHE A 101 -18.13 -13.84 -28.20
C PHE A 101 -19.34 -14.80 -28.23
N ASP A 102 -19.31 -15.81 -27.36
CA ASP A 102 -20.38 -16.79 -27.17
C ASP A 102 -20.66 -16.97 -25.67
N ALA A 103 -21.86 -16.61 -25.24
CA ALA A 103 -22.27 -16.67 -23.83
C ALA A 103 -22.69 -18.09 -23.39
N THR A 104 -22.86 -19.01 -24.34
CA THR A 104 -23.41 -20.35 -24.10
C THR A 104 -22.34 -21.39 -23.78
N VAL A 105 -21.06 -21.03 -23.92
CA VAL A 105 -19.92 -21.91 -23.73
C VAL A 105 -19.11 -21.54 -22.48
N GLU A 106 -18.48 -22.54 -21.85
CA GLU A 106 -17.55 -22.30 -20.74
C GLU A 106 -16.21 -21.72 -21.24
N PRO A 107 -15.53 -20.86 -20.45
CA PRO A 107 -15.86 -20.44 -19.08
C PRO A 107 -16.89 -19.29 -18.99
N PHE A 108 -17.41 -18.80 -20.11
CA PHE A 108 -18.23 -17.58 -20.14
C PHE A 108 -19.55 -17.72 -19.43
N TYR A 109 -20.22 -18.87 -19.56
CA TYR A 109 -21.46 -19.15 -18.82
C TYR A 109 -21.28 -18.91 -17.31
N SER A 110 -20.20 -19.44 -16.72
CA SER A 110 -19.89 -19.26 -15.30
C SER A 110 -19.47 -17.82 -14.95
N LEU A 111 -18.56 -17.23 -15.74
CA LEU A 111 -18.07 -15.86 -15.54
C LEU A 111 -19.15 -14.79 -15.61
N LEU A 112 -20.21 -15.04 -16.39
CA LEU A 112 -21.26 -14.06 -16.68
C LEU A 112 -22.48 -14.19 -15.77
N SER A 113 -22.54 -15.21 -14.92
CA SER A 113 -23.71 -15.60 -14.12
C SER A 113 -24.35 -14.46 -13.31
N ASN A 114 -23.55 -13.53 -12.78
CA ASN A 114 -24.01 -12.41 -11.96
C ASN A 114 -24.04 -11.06 -12.71
N SER A 115 -23.88 -11.06 -14.03
CA SER A 115 -23.94 -9.84 -14.86
C SER A 115 -25.38 -9.30 -14.93
N SER A 116 -25.54 -7.98 -15.07
CA SER A 116 -26.88 -7.37 -15.18
C SER A 116 -27.47 -7.50 -16.58
N ALA A 117 -26.61 -7.53 -17.61
CA ALA A 117 -26.99 -7.78 -18.99
C ALA A 117 -25.84 -8.49 -19.71
N VAL A 118 -26.16 -9.43 -20.60
CA VAL A 118 -25.18 -10.19 -21.38
C VAL A 118 -25.58 -10.13 -22.84
N VAL A 119 -24.63 -9.77 -23.70
CA VAL A 119 -24.76 -9.81 -25.17
C VAL A 119 -23.75 -10.80 -25.72
N SER A 120 -24.24 -11.81 -26.45
CA SER A 120 -23.40 -12.69 -27.26
C SER A 120 -23.28 -12.11 -28.68
N ILE A 121 -22.04 -11.95 -29.15
CA ILE A 121 -21.77 -11.53 -30.53
C ILE A 121 -22.29 -12.57 -31.52
N VAL A 122 -22.13 -13.87 -31.24
CA VAL A 122 -22.66 -14.96 -32.08
C VAL A 122 -24.18 -14.84 -32.22
N GLN A 123 -24.90 -14.62 -31.12
CA GLN A 123 -26.36 -14.46 -31.18
C GLN A 123 -26.77 -13.21 -31.98
N LEU A 124 -26.16 -12.06 -31.68
CA LEU A 124 -26.44 -10.80 -32.39
C LEU A 124 -26.13 -10.91 -33.89
N TRP A 125 -25.06 -11.62 -34.26
CA TRP A 125 -24.70 -11.90 -35.64
C TRP A 125 -25.78 -12.73 -36.35
N ASN A 126 -26.19 -13.84 -35.74
CA ASN A 126 -27.22 -14.71 -36.29
C ASN A 126 -28.56 -13.98 -36.45
N ASP A 127 -28.93 -13.13 -35.49
CA ASP A 127 -30.16 -12.32 -35.57
C ASP A 127 -30.10 -11.29 -36.70
N LEU A 128 -28.95 -10.63 -36.90
CA LEU A 128 -28.78 -9.62 -37.94
C LEU A 128 -28.66 -10.20 -39.35
N PHE A 129 -28.14 -11.42 -39.49
CA PHE A 129 -27.84 -12.07 -40.76
C PHE A 129 -28.65 -13.36 -40.99
N ALA A 130 -29.80 -13.52 -40.33
CA ALA A 130 -30.66 -14.70 -40.43
C ALA A 130 -31.00 -15.10 -41.89
N ASP A 131 -31.09 -14.12 -42.80
CA ASP A 131 -31.39 -14.34 -44.22
C ASP A 131 -30.15 -14.46 -45.13
N ASN A 132 -28.93 -14.55 -44.56
CA ASN A 132 -27.67 -14.58 -45.31
C ASN A 132 -26.84 -15.82 -45.00
N GLU A 133 -27.01 -16.87 -45.81
CA GLU A 133 -26.31 -18.15 -45.65
C GLU A 133 -24.78 -17.99 -45.56
N LYS A 134 -24.19 -17.08 -46.36
CA LYS A 134 -22.73 -16.87 -46.34
C LYS A 134 -22.26 -16.29 -45.01
N ALA A 135 -23.02 -15.36 -44.43
CA ALA A 135 -22.72 -14.79 -43.13
C ALA A 135 -22.90 -15.84 -42.01
N LEU A 136 -23.92 -16.69 -42.10
CA LEU A 136 -24.17 -17.74 -41.10
C LEU A 136 -23.08 -18.83 -41.09
N LEU A 137 -22.31 -19.01 -42.17
CA LEU A 137 -21.13 -19.88 -42.20
C LEU A 137 -19.91 -19.29 -41.45
N CYS A 138 -19.94 -18.01 -41.09
CA CYS A 138 -18.88 -17.36 -40.32
C CYS A 138 -19.06 -17.63 -38.82
N THR A 139 -18.49 -18.73 -38.32
CA THR A 139 -18.63 -19.16 -36.92
C THR A 139 -17.52 -18.68 -35.97
N SER A 140 -16.44 -18.07 -36.50
CA SER A 140 -15.33 -17.54 -35.70
C SER A 140 -15.25 -16.02 -35.84
N LEU A 141 -14.66 -15.35 -34.83
CA LEU A 141 -14.46 -13.90 -34.84
C LEU A 141 -13.74 -13.42 -36.11
N SER A 142 -12.64 -14.09 -36.48
CA SER A 142 -11.87 -13.76 -37.69
C SER A 142 -12.72 -13.81 -38.96
N LYS A 143 -13.50 -14.88 -39.15
CA LYS A 143 -14.39 -15.04 -40.31
C LYS A 143 -15.50 -13.99 -40.33
N MET A 144 -16.06 -13.64 -39.16
CA MET A 144 -17.07 -12.59 -39.05
C MET A 144 -16.48 -11.23 -39.43
N CYS A 145 -15.28 -10.91 -38.93
CA CYS A 145 -14.55 -9.68 -39.28
C CYS A 145 -14.22 -9.61 -40.78
N ASP A 146 -13.68 -10.68 -41.36
CA ASP A 146 -13.39 -10.77 -42.79
C ASP A 146 -14.64 -10.53 -43.64
N PHE A 147 -15.77 -11.12 -43.24
CA PHE A 147 -17.04 -10.98 -43.95
C PHE A 147 -17.53 -9.54 -44.03
N ILE A 148 -17.33 -8.75 -42.96
CA ILE A 148 -17.71 -7.33 -42.93
C ILE A 148 -16.58 -6.39 -43.38
N GLY A 149 -15.45 -6.92 -43.85
CA GLY A 149 -14.31 -6.15 -44.33
C GLY A 149 -13.47 -5.48 -43.24
N MET A 150 -13.54 -5.97 -42.00
CA MET A 150 -12.60 -5.61 -40.95
C MET A 150 -11.30 -6.41 -41.10
N LEU A 151 -10.17 -5.79 -40.76
CA LEU A 151 -8.89 -6.50 -40.71
C LEU A 151 -8.97 -7.67 -39.70
N PRO A 152 -8.65 -8.92 -40.08
CA PRO A 152 -8.79 -10.08 -39.20
C PRO A 152 -7.69 -10.18 -38.14
N ASP A 153 -6.53 -9.55 -38.37
CA ASP A 153 -5.36 -9.63 -37.47
C ASP A 153 -4.51 -8.36 -37.56
N ASP A 154 -3.93 -7.93 -36.44
CA ASP A 154 -3.06 -6.76 -36.34
C ASP A 154 -1.63 -7.21 -36.01
N LYS A 155 -0.80 -7.24 -37.05
CA LYS A 155 0.62 -7.61 -36.96
C LYS A 155 1.53 -6.43 -36.63
N GLU A 156 1.04 -5.20 -36.71
CA GLU A 156 1.86 -4.00 -36.49
C GLU A 156 2.00 -3.67 -35.00
N ASN A 157 0.98 -3.98 -34.19
CA ASN A 157 1.07 -3.82 -32.75
C ASN A 157 1.81 -5.00 -32.10
N THR A 158 2.87 -4.73 -31.34
CA THR A 158 3.67 -5.77 -30.64
C THR A 158 3.44 -5.82 -29.13
N ASN A 159 2.72 -4.85 -28.58
CA ASN A 159 2.62 -4.62 -27.13
C ASN A 159 1.42 -5.34 -26.50
N TYR A 160 0.35 -5.58 -27.26
CA TYR A 160 -0.82 -6.29 -26.74
C TYR A 160 -0.70 -7.80 -26.96
N THR A 161 -1.13 -8.57 -25.96
CA THR A 161 -1.27 -10.02 -26.10
C THR A 161 -2.33 -10.35 -27.16
N PRO A 162 -2.26 -11.54 -27.80
CA PRO A 162 -3.27 -11.94 -28.78
C PRO A 162 -4.70 -11.94 -28.21
N LEU A 163 -4.89 -12.25 -26.92
CA LEU A 163 -6.20 -12.16 -26.26
C LEU A 163 -6.70 -10.72 -26.17
N LEU A 164 -5.85 -9.77 -25.77
CA LEU A 164 -6.25 -8.37 -25.70
C LEU A 164 -6.55 -7.78 -27.10
N LYS A 165 -5.82 -8.20 -28.13
CA LYS A 165 -6.15 -7.85 -29.52
C LYS A 165 -7.52 -8.39 -29.93
N ARG A 166 -7.80 -9.66 -29.60
CA ARG A 166 -9.09 -10.31 -29.84
C ARG A 166 -10.23 -9.57 -29.16
N LEU A 167 -10.04 -9.12 -27.93
CA LEU A 167 -11.00 -8.28 -27.20
C LEU A 167 -11.29 -6.93 -27.88
N HIS A 168 -10.27 -6.24 -28.39
CA HIS A 168 -10.48 -4.98 -29.13
C HIS A 168 -11.19 -5.21 -30.45
N GLN A 169 -10.86 -6.30 -31.15
CA GLN A 169 -11.55 -6.73 -32.36
C GLN A 169 -13.03 -7.07 -32.07
N MET A 170 -13.32 -7.76 -30.97
CA MET A 170 -14.68 -8.02 -30.49
C MET A 170 -15.45 -6.73 -30.22
N ALA A 171 -14.81 -5.74 -29.57
CA ALA A 171 -15.43 -4.45 -29.29
C ALA A 171 -15.77 -3.69 -30.58
N ALA A 172 -14.88 -3.70 -31.57
CA ALA A 172 -15.10 -3.08 -32.87
C ALA A 172 -16.22 -3.79 -33.66
N LEU A 173 -16.22 -5.13 -33.70
CA LEU A 173 -17.28 -5.91 -34.34
C LEU A 173 -18.64 -5.64 -33.67
N TRP A 174 -18.70 -5.74 -32.35
CA TRP A 174 -19.94 -5.49 -31.60
C TRP A 174 -20.46 -4.07 -31.84
N PHE A 175 -19.60 -3.06 -31.88
CA PHE A 175 -20.00 -1.68 -32.18
C PHE A 175 -20.67 -1.56 -33.54
N LEU A 176 -20.10 -2.19 -34.58
CA LEU A 176 -20.70 -2.22 -35.91
C LEU A 176 -22.05 -2.95 -35.92
N LEU A 177 -22.13 -4.11 -35.27
CA LEU A 177 -23.37 -4.88 -35.19
C LEU A 177 -24.46 -4.11 -34.42
N GLU A 178 -24.12 -3.44 -33.32
CA GLU A 178 -25.04 -2.62 -32.54
C GLU A 178 -25.60 -1.47 -33.38
N GLU A 179 -24.76 -0.79 -34.16
CA GLU A 179 -25.19 0.30 -35.05
C GLU A 179 -26.02 -0.23 -36.23
N MET A 180 -25.71 -1.41 -36.77
CA MET A 180 -26.52 -2.08 -37.78
C MET A 180 -27.91 -2.47 -37.25
N ALA A 181 -27.99 -2.90 -35.99
CA ALA A 181 -29.26 -3.22 -35.33
C ALA A 181 -30.13 -1.97 -35.16
N LYS A 182 -29.54 -0.82 -34.78
CA LYS A 182 -30.25 0.47 -34.67
C LYS A 182 -30.67 1.05 -36.01
N HIS A 183 -29.90 0.79 -37.06
CA HIS A 183 -30.11 1.36 -38.39
C HIS A 183 -30.17 0.29 -39.50
N PRO A 184 -31.22 -0.55 -39.58
CA PRO A 184 -31.26 -1.69 -40.52
C PRO A 184 -31.13 -1.30 -42.02
N LYS A 185 -31.46 -0.05 -42.38
CA LYS A 185 -31.34 0.47 -43.75
C LYS A 185 -29.90 0.77 -44.17
N SER A 186 -28.97 0.92 -43.23
CA SER A 186 -27.53 1.13 -43.51
C SER A 186 -26.76 -0.16 -43.75
N LYS A 187 -27.40 -1.35 -43.63
CA LYS A 187 -26.80 -2.65 -44.00
C LYS A 187 -26.20 -2.66 -45.42
N ARG A 188 -26.75 -1.84 -46.34
CA ARG A 188 -26.29 -1.75 -47.75
C ARG A 188 -25.11 -0.78 -47.97
N SER A 189 -24.77 0.08 -47.02
CA SER A 189 -23.74 1.13 -47.18
C SER A 189 -22.41 0.82 -46.48
N MET A 190 -22.24 -0.38 -45.92
CA MET A 190 -21.02 -0.81 -45.20
C MET A 190 -19.78 -0.82 -46.11
N GLY A 191 -19.94 -1.07 -47.42
CA GLY A 191 -18.84 -0.96 -48.39
C GLY A 191 -18.39 0.47 -48.71
N ALA A 192 -19.08 1.51 -48.19
CA ALA A 192 -18.87 2.91 -48.54
C ALA A 192 -18.33 3.77 -47.38
N GLY A 193 -17.58 3.17 -46.43
CA GLY A 193 -16.78 3.92 -45.45
C GLY A 193 -17.56 4.76 -44.42
N GLY A 194 -18.85 4.47 -44.20
CA GLY A 194 -19.74 5.32 -43.38
C GLY A 194 -19.62 5.18 -41.86
N MET A 195 -19.06 4.08 -41.34
CA MET A 195 -18.84 3.88 -39.89
C MET A 195 -17.35 3.83 -39.57
N GLN A 196 -16.86 4.81 -38.82
CA GLN A 196 -15.47 4.87 -38.38
C GLN A 196 -15.27 4.02 -37.12
N PHE A 197 -14.63 2.85 -37.26
CA PHE A 197 -14.20 2.00 -36.14
C PHE A 197 -12.67 2.00 -35.94
N ASN A 198 -11.94 2.78 -36.78
CA ASN A 198 -10.47 2.85 -36.79
C ASN A 198 -9.86 3.36 -35.47
N PHE A 199 -10.65 3.96 -34.58
CA PHE A 199 -10.18 4.34 -33.24
C PHE A 199 -10.12 3.13 -32.28
N ILE A 200 -10.87 2.06 -32.56
CA ILE A 200 -10.93 0.81 -31.79
C ILE A 200 -10.00 -0.24 -32.38
N TRP A 201 -10.01 -0.42 -33.71
CA TRP A 201 -9.27 -1.46 -34.42
C TRP A 201 -8.88 -1.02 -35.84
N PRO A 202 -7.65 -1.30 -36.34
CA PRO A 202 -6.53 -1.96 -35.66
C PRO A 202 -5.92 -1.11 -34.53
N LEU A 203 -5.08 -1.72 -33.70
CA LEU A 203 -4.40 -1.00 -32.64
C LEU A 203 -3.27 -0.14 -33.23
N PRO A 204 -2.88 0.97 -32.56
CA PRO A 204 -1.79 1.81 -33.03
C PRO A 204 -0.48 1.05 -33.02
N LYS A 205 0.39 1.40 -33.96
CA LYS A 205 1.76 0.92 -33.98
C LYS A 205 2.49 1.28 -32.68
N THR A 206 3.25 0.33 -32.18
CA THR A 206 4.02 0.44 -30.94
C THR A 206 5.26 1.31 -31.12
N LYS A 207 5.62 2.05 -30.06
CA LYS A 207 6.90 2.75 -29.94
C LYS A 207 7.75 1.97 -28.94
N ASP A 208 8.94 1.54 -29.33
CA ASP A 208 9.83 0.70 -28.50
C ASP A 208 10.40 1.45 -27.29
N LYS A 209 10.49 2.79 -27.37
CA LYS A 209 11.01 3.64 -26.30
C LYS A 209 9.93 4.55 -25.76
N TRP A 210 9.84 4.64 -24.43
CA TRP A 210 8.99 5.61 -23.74
C TRP A 210 9.47 7.05 -23.93
N PHE A 211 10.79 7.24 -23.88
CA PHE A 211 11.47 8.51 -24.09
C PHE A 211 12.70 8.28 -25.00
N GLU A 212 12.96 9.19 -25.93
CA GLU A 212 14.06 9.05 -26.90
C GLU A 212 15.46 9.16 -26.26
N ARG A 213 15.53 9.82 -25.11
CA ARG A 213 16.75 10.07 -24.32
C ARG A 213 16.71 9.33 -22.99
N ASP A 214 17.87 9.18 -22.35
CA ASP A 214 17.96 8.66 -20.98
C ASP A 214 17.49 9.74 -19.99
N VAL A 215 16.43 9.41 -19.25
CA VAL A 215 15.74 10.31 -18.33
C VAL A 215 15.86 9.74 -16.92
N ASN A 216 16.30 10.56 -15.96
CA ASN A 216 16.48 10.13 -14.58
C ASN A 216 15.48 10.79 -13.62
N SER A 217 14.68 11.75 -14.10
CA SER A 217 13.64 12.42 -13.33
C SER A 217 12.59 13.09 -14.22
N PHE A 218 11.42 13.42 -13.65
CA PHE A 218 10.40 14.22 -14.36
C PHE A 218 10.87 15.64 -14.71
N LYS A 219 11.94 16.13 -14.09
CA LYS A 219 12.53 17.45 -14.39
C LYS A 219 13.28 17.46 -15.72
N ASP A 220 13.74 16.29 -16.17
CA ASP A 220 14.45 16.17 -17.42
C ASP A 220 13.48 16.25 -18.61
N LEU A 221 12.20 15.91 -18.41
CA LEU A 221 11.15 15.90 -19.42
C LEU A 221 10.50 17.29 -19.62
N THR A 222 10.18 17.62 -20.86
CA THR A 222 9.34 18.75 -21.22
C THR A 222 7.86 18.49 -20.89
N ASP A 223 7.07 19.55 -20.76
CA ASP A 223 5.62 19.41 -20.52
C ASP A 223 4.92 18.65 -21.65
N ASP A 224 5.38 18.83 -22.89
CA ASP A 224 4.79 18.18 -24.05
C ASP A 224 5.12 16.69 -24.09
N GLU A 225 6.34 16.28 -23.75
CA GLU A 225 6.70 14.86 -23.57
C GLU A 225 5.82 14.20 -22.50
N ILE A 226 5.58 14.88 -21.38
CA ILE A 226 4.74 14.37 -20.29
C ILE A 226 3.27 14.25 -20.74
N LYS A 227 2.74 15.26 -21.44
CA LYS A 227 1.38 15.24 -21.96
C LYS A 227 1.18 14.17 -23.03
N GLU A 228 2.17 13.95 -23.89
CA GLU A 228 2.13 12.90 -24.91
C GLU A 228 2.17 11.51 -24.28
N PHE A 229 3.00 11.33 -23.23
CA PHE A 229 3.12 10.07 -22.52
C PHE A 229 1.86 9.73 -21.72
N PHE A 230 1.43 10.61 -20.81
CA PHE A 230 0.19 10.46 -20.03
C PHE A 230 -1.02 11.01 -20.81
N SER A 231 -1.28 10.39 -21.95
CA SER A 231 -2.42 10.69 -22.83
C SER A 231 -3.42 9.53 -22.86
N GLY A 232 -4.51 9.68 -23.62
CA GLY A 232 -5.52 8.63 -23.80
C GLY A 232 -4.99 7.33 -24.44
N THR A 233 -3.77 7.35 -24.99
CA THR A 233 -3.11 6.18 -25.60
C THR A 233 -2.03 5.57 -24.70
N LEU A 234 -1.99 5.92 -23.41
CA LEU A 234 -0.98 5.41 -22.47
C LEU A 234 -0.92 3.87 -22.46
N ALA A 235 -2.07 3.20 -22.51
CA ALA A 235 -2.16 1.73 -22.54
C ALA A 235 -1.46 1.11 -23.76
N ASP A 236 -1.35 1.84 -24.87
CA ASP A 236 -0.69 1.36 -26.10
C ASP A 236 0.84 1.33 -25.98
N ARG A 237 1.39 2.05 -24.99
CA ARG A 237 2.83 2.13 -24.72
C ARG A 237 3.32 1.05 -23.75
N ILE A 238 2.40 0.24 -23.23
CA ILE A 238 2.68 -0.80 -22.24
C ILE A 238 2.85 -2.13 -22.95
N ASP A 239 3.95 -2.82 -22.67
CA ASP A 239 4.11 -4.22 -23.06
C ASP A 239 3.28 -5.13 -22.15
N TRP A 240 2.07 -5.49 -22.60
CA TRP A 240 1.13 -6.34 -21.88
C TRP A 240 1.56 -7.81 -21.80
N PHE A 241 2.63 -8.23 -22.49
CA PHE A 241 3.23 -9.55 -22.23
C PHE A 241 3.95 -9.56 -20.88
N GLU A 242 4.65 -8.47 -20.56
CA GLU A 242 5.34 -8.30 -19.27
C GLU A 242 4.39 -7.75 -18.20
N MET A 243 3.45 -6.89 -18.60
CA MET A 243 2.44 -6.27 -17.75
C MET A 243 1.18 -7.13 -17.67
N SER A 244 1.23 -8.14 -16.81
CA SER A 244 0.02 -8.84 -16.35
C SER A 244 -0.34 -8.42 -14.94
N MET A 245 -1.63 -8.28 -14.66
CA MET A 245 -2.14 -8.13 -13.31
C MET A 245 -2.58 -9.48 -12.77
N TYR A 246 -2.05 -9.90 -11.63
CA TYR A 246 -2.70 -10.97 -10.88
C TYR A 246 -3.99 -10.40 -10.30
N ALA A 247 -5.10 -10.69 -10.98
CA ALA A 247 -6.44 -10.38 -10.52
C ALA A 247 -6.66 -10.88 -9.07
N CYS A 248 -6.07 -12.04 -8.73
CA CYS A 248 -6.08 -12.58 -7.38
C CYS A 248 -5.20 -11.79 -6.38
N ASP A 249 -4.03 -11.26 -6.76
CA ASP A 249 -3.29 -10.33 -5.88
C ASP A 249 -4.06 -9.04 -5.63
N TRP A 250 -4.77 -8.54 -6.65
CA TRP A 250 -5.54 -7.30 -6.52
C TRP A 250 -6.80 -7.46 -5.65
N VAL A 251 -7.41 -8.64 -5.63
CA VAL A 251 -8.67 -8.91 -4.91
C VAL A 251 -8.46 -9.65 -3.58
N TYR A 252 -7.56 -10.63 -3.51
CA TYR A 252 -7.41 -11.53 -2.36
C TYR A 252 -6.19 -11.22 -1.49
N HIS A 253 -5.01 -10.91 -2.06
CA HIS A 253 -3.86 -10.48 -1.25
C HIS A 253 -3.99 -9.04 -0.74
N ARG A 254 -4.94 -8.27 -1.28
CA ARG A 254 -5.32 -6.92 -0.83
C ARG A 254 -6.67 -6.86 -0.13
N GLN A 255 -7.12 -7.94 0.51
CA GLN A 255 -8.07 -7.77 1.60
C GLN A 255 -7.49 -6.70 2.52
N LYS A 256 -8.15 -5.52 2.58
CA LYS A 256 -7.75 -4.34 3.36
C LYS A 256 -6.78 -4.75 4.45
N ASN A 257 -5.50 -4.41 4.33
CA ASN A 257 -4.58 -4.47 5.46
C ASN A 257 -5.28 -3.71 6.59
N ARG A 258 -5.91 -4.47 7.51
CA ARG A 258 -6.82 -3.88 8.49
C ARG A 258 -6.01 -2.92 9.34
N GLY A 259 -6.47 -1.69 9.49
CA GLY A 259 -5.77 -0.64 10.24
C GLY A 259 -5.02 0.40 9.38
N THR A 260 -5.17 0.43 8.05
CA THR A 260 -4.69 1.59 7.24
C THR A 260 -5.31 2.92 7.70
N GLU A 261 -6.55 2.86 8.18
CA GLU A 261 -7.30 4.00 8.70
C GLU A 261 -6.66 4.58 9.97
N ASP A 262 -5.97 3.74 10.75
CA ASP A 262 -5.28 4.09 12.00
C ASP A 262 -3.84 4.59 11.78
N LEU A 263 -3.34 4.55 10.54
CA LEU A 263 -2.01 5.04 10.21
C LEU A 263 -1.98 6.57 10.16
N GLU A 264 -1.19 7.17 11.05
CA GLU A 264 -0.90 8.60 11.06
C GLU A 264 0.15 8.97 9.99
N GLY A 265 0.00 10.15 9.37
CA GLY A 265 0.99 10.69 8.43
C GLY A 265 1.06 10.01 7.06
N ARG A 266 -0.06 9.44 6.57
CA ARG A 266 -0.11 8.71 5.28
C ARG A 266 0.32 9.55 4.08
N ASN A 267 -0.01 10.84 4.05
CA ASN A 267 0.33 11.71 2.93
C ASN A 267 1.84 11.97 2.86
N GLU A 268 2.45 12.25 4.02
CA GLU A 268 3.88 12.45 4.16
C GLU A 268 4.65 11.17 3.83
N MET A 269 4.13 10.02 4.26
CA MET A 269 4.70 8.71 3.96
C MET A 269 4.66 8.41 2.46
N ALA A 270 3.50 8.57 1.82
CA ALA A 270 3.35 8.32 0.39
C ALA A 270 4.26 9.22 -0.44
N GLU A 271 4.38 10.50 -0.07
CA GLU A 271 5.34 11.39 -0.71
C GLU A 271 6.79 10.97 -0.48
N PHE A 272 7.15 10.61 0.75
CA PHE A 272 8.52 10.19 1.07
C PHE A 272 8.90 8.98 0.22
N ILE A 273 8.01 7.99 0.13
CA ILE A 273 8.19 6.80 -0.68
C ILE A 273 8.35 7.18 -2.14
N PHE A 274 7.38 7.91 -2.69
CA PHE A 274 7.38 8.29 -4.10
C PHE A 274 8.64 9.04 -4.49
N LYS A 275 9.08 10.02 -3.68
CA LYS A 275 10.22 10.88 -4.02
C LYS A 275 11.59 10.31 -3.66
N ASN A 276 11.71 9.58 -2.55
CA ASN A 276 13.01 9.22 -1.97
C ASN A 276 13.30 7.72 -2.00
N VAL A 277 12.29 6.87 -2.09
CA VAL A 277 12.46 5.40 -2.09
C VAL A 277 12.38 4.83 -3.51
N LEU A 278 11.46 5.35 -4.32
CA LEU A 278 11.29 4.91 -5.70
C LEU A 278 12.30 5.61 -6.62
N ASN A 279 12.96 4.81 -7.47
CA ASN A 279 13.69 5.37 -8.60
C ASN A 279 12.71 5.91 -9.65
N PHE A 280 13.22 6.67 -10.61
CA PHE A 280 12.38 7.30 -11.62
C PHE A 280 11.56 6.30 -12.44
N LYS A 281 12.14 5.16 -12.85
CA LYS A 281 11.42 4.10 -13.56
C LYS A 281 10.21 3.62 -12.74
N MET A 282 10.38 3.42 -11.44
CA MET A 282 9.32 2.99 -10.54
C MET A 282 8.30 4.10 -10.28
N GLN A 283 8.72 5.36 -10.18
CA GLN A 283 7.78 6.50 -10.11
C GLN A 283 6.87 6.55 -11.33
N VAL A 284 7.43 6.38 -12.54
CA VAL A 284 6.66 6.32 -13.78
C VAL A 284 5.68 5.14 -13.74
N TRP A 285 6.12 3.95 -13.34
CA TRP A 285 5.23 2.79 -13.19
C TRP A 285 4.09 3.03 -12.20
N VAL A 286 4.35 3.61 -11.03
CA VAL A 286 3.31 3.96 -10.05
C VAL A 286 2.28 4.91 -10.68
N LEU A 287 2.73 5.91 -11.45
CA LEU A 287 1.81 6.82 -12.15
C LEU A 287 1.05 6.13 -13.29
N ILE A 288 1.65 5.18 -14.01
CA ILE A 288 0.96 4.37 -15.02
C ILE A 288 -0.15 3.54 -14.36
N TYR A 289 0.16 2.84 -13.27
CA TYR A 289 -0.82 2.03 -12.55
C TYR A 289 -1.95 2.91 -11.99
N TYR A 290 -1.62 4.08 -11.42
CA TYR A 290 -2.61 5.03 -10.95
C TYR A 290 -3.49 5.58 -12.10
N SER A 291 -2.90 5.78 -13.28
CA SER A 291 -3.62 6.23 -14.47
C SER A 291 -4.62 5.21 -14.97
N ILE A 292 -4.17 3.97 -15.15
CA ILE A 292 -4.93 2.92 -15.82
C ILE A 292 -5.92 2.26 -14.85
N TYR A 293 -5.46 1.85 -13.67
CA TYR A 293 -6.27 1.02 -12.78
C TYR A 293 -7.13 1.81 -11.80
N ASN A 294 -6.67 2.99 -11.38
CA ASN A 294 -7.50 3.91 -10.61
C ASN A 294 -8.28 4.90 -11.49
N HIS A 295 -8.12 4.83 -12.81
CA HIS A 295 -8.71 5.76 -13.78
C HIS A 295 -8.40 7.24 -13.45
N ARG A 296 -7.17 7.52 -13.02
CA ARG A 296 -6.69 8.85 -12.58
C ARG A 296 -5.65 9.45 -13.53
N LEU A 297 -5.75 9.19 -14.84
CA LEU A 297 -4.84 9.68 -15.87
C LEU A 297 -4.51 11.18 -15.71
N GLU A 298 -5.54 12.01 -15.55
CA GLU A 298 -5.41 13.46 -15.40
C GLU A 298 -4.59 13.86 -14.16
N VAL A 299 -4.78 13.15 -13.05
CA VAL A 299 -4.06 13.42 -11.80
C VAL A 299 -2.63 12.92 -11.90
N ALA A 300 -2.41 11.73 -12.48
CA ALA A 300 -1.08 11.20 -12.72
C ALA A 300 -0.26 12.12 -13.64
N ARG A 301 -0.86 12.61 -14.72
CA ARG A 301 -0.28 13.62 -15.60
C ARG A 301 0.08 14.88 -14.83
N GLN A 302 -0.82 15.38 -13.98
CA GLN A 302 -0.55 16.56 -13.15
C GLN A 302 0.64 16.34 -12.21
N ILE A 303 0.74 15.18 -11.54
CA ILE A 303 1.90 14.84 -10.69
C ILE A 303 3.20 14.88 -11.50
N ALA A 304 3.19 14.31 -12.71
CA ALA A 304 4.35 14.32 -13.59
C ALA A 304 4.72 15.75 -14.04
N LEU A 305 3.73 16.56 -14.45
CA LEU A 305 3.92 17.98 -14.80
C LEU A 305 4.47 18.81 -13.63
N ASP A 306 4.02 18.50 -12.41
CA ASP A 306 4.54 19.03 -11.16
C ASP A 306 5.90 18.43 -10.75
N ARG A 307 6.57 17.73 -11.67
CA ARG A 307 7.91 17.15 -11.49
C ARG A 307 7.99 16.13 -10.35
N GLY A 308 6.89 15.43 -10.11
CA GLY A 308 6.75 14.49 -9.00
C GLY A 308 6.43 15.15 -7.65
N GLU A 309 6.13 16.45 -7.62
CA GLU A 309 5.74 17.16 -6.39
C GLU A 309 4.26 16.94 -6.02
N VAL A 310 3.97 15.77 -5.45
CA VAL A 310 2.62 15.38 -5.03
C VAL A 310 1.94 16.34 -4.06
N ARG A 311 2.68 17.12 -3.25
CA ARG A 311 2.14 18.17 -2.37
C ARG A 311 1.38 19.27 -3.10
N ARG A 312 1.60 19.44 -4.41
CA ARG A 312 0.90 20.45 -5.23
C ARG A 312 -0.53 20.03 -5.60
N LEU A 313 -0.88 18.77 -5.40
CA LEU A 313 -2.23 18.27 -5.62
C LEU A 313 -3.23 18.89 -4.64
N LYS A 314 -4.50 18.97 -5.07
CA LYS A 314 -5.60 19.32 -4.16
C LYS A 314 -5.74 18.24 -3.08
N SER A 315 -6.19 18.62 -1.88
CA SER A 315 -6.26 17.72 -0.71
C SER A 315 -6.92 16.36 -1.02
N ALA A 316 -8.08 16.35 -1.69
CA ALA A 316 -8.76 15.10 -2.04
C ALA A 316 -7.98 14.23 -3.05
N GLN A 317 -7.23 14.85 -3.95
CA GLN A 317 -6.38 14.14 -4.92
C GLN A 317 -5.11 13.60 -4.24
N LEU A 318 -4.52 14.38 -3.34
CA LEU A 318 -3.37 13.96 -2.54
C LEU A 318 -3.73 12.77 -1.65
N GLU A 319 -4.85 12.84 -0.94
CA GLU A 319 -5.33 11.74 -0.09
C GLU A 319 -5.61 10.48 -0.92
N ASN A 320 -6.28 10.61 -2.07
CA ASN A 320 -6.54 9.48 -2.96
C ASN A 320 -5.25 8.83 -3.49
N PHE A 321 -4.28 9.65 -3.91
CA PHE A 321 -2.98 9.15 -4.38
C PHE A 321 -2.16 8.52 -3.24
N SER A 322 -2.23 9.10 -2.04
CA SER A 322 -1.53 8.58 -0.87
C SER A 322 -2.09 7.23 -0.46
N ASN A 323 -3.41 7.10 -0.38
CA ASN A 323 -4.06 5.81 -0.12
C ASN A 323 -3.68 4.78 -1.19
N PHE A 324 -3.65 5.18 -2.47
CA PHE A 324 -3.20 4.30 -3.54
C PHE A 324 -1.76 3.80 -3.31
N ILE A 325 -0.80 4.68 -3.01
CA ILE A 325 0.58 4.22 -2.72
C ILE A 325 0.60 3.28 -1.51
N ILE A 326 -0.04 3.67 -0.40
CA ILE A 326 0.00 2.91 0.86
C ILE A 326 -0.66 1.54 0.72
N GLU A 327 -1.79 1.44 0.02
CA GLU A 327 -2.49 0.18 -0.23
C GLU A 327 -1.73 -0.75 -1.20
N ASN A 328 -0.70 -0.24 -1.88
CA ASN A 328 0.07 -0.96 -2.90
C ASN A 328 1.57 -1.09 -2.56
N LEU A 329 1.98 -0.87 -1.29
CA LEU A 329 3.40 -0.90 -0.93
C LEU A 329 4.10 -2.21 -1.27
N ASP A 330 3.42 -3.34 -1.10
CA ASP A 330 3.99 -4.66 -1.37
C ASP A 330 4.31 -4.88 -2.85
N VAL A 331 3.58 -4.19 -3.75
CA VAL A 331 3.83 -4.23 -5.19
C VAL A 331 4.97 -3.29 -5.59
N PHE A 332 5.06 -2.13 -4.95
CA PHE A 332 6.01 -1.10 -5.34
C PHE A 332 7.38 -1.21 -4.67
N LEU A 333 7.46 -1.87 -3.51
CA LEU A 333 8.67 -1.94 -2.70
C LEU A 333 9.23 -3.36 -2.63
N SER A 334 10.50 -3.51 -3.03
CA SER A 334 11.27 -4.72 -2.75
C SER A 334 11.52 -4.88 -1.24
N GLY A 335 11.88 -6.10 -0.80
CA GLY A 335 12.24 -6.35 0.60
C GLY A 335 13.33 -5.41 1.13
N GLU A 336 14.34 -5.11 0.31
CA GLU A 336 15.40 -4.15 0.66
C GLU A 336 14.85 -2.72 0.81
N GLN A 337 13.93 -2.30 -0.08
CA GLN A 337 13.29 -0.98 0.03
C GLN A 337 12.39 -0.89 1.26
N LYS A 338 11.67 -1.95 1.63
CA LYS A 338 10.89 -2.03 2.88
C LYS A 338 11.80 -1.88 4.10
N GLN A 339 12.94 -2.55 4.13
CA GLN A 339 13.91 -2.41 5.22
C GLN A 339 14.49 -0.99 5.32
N LYS A 340 14.83 -0.36 4.19
CA LYS A 340 15.28 1.04 4.17
C LYS A 340 14.21 1.99 4.67
N LEU A 341 12.96 1.77 4.26
CA LEU A 341 11.81 2.56 4.72
C LEU A 341 11.63 2.44 6.24
N LEU A 342 11.67 1.23 6.79
CA LEU A 342 11.63 0.98 8.24
C LEU A 342 12.77 1.68 8.97
N ALA A 343 14.00 1.62 8.44
CA ALA A 343 15.14 2.31 9.03
C ALA A 343 14.97 3.83 9.05
N SER A 344 14.43 4.43 7.99
CA SER A 344 14.11 5.86 7.94
C SER A 344 13.02 6.24 8.94
N LEU A 345 11.96 5.44 9.05
CA LEU A 345 10.87 5.62 10.01
C LEU A 345 11.36 5.59 11.46
N VAL A 346 12.11 4.55 11.81
CA VAL A 346 12.70 4.39 13.14
C VAL A 346 13.61 5.57 13.47
N LYS A 347 14.51 5.93 12.54
CA LYS A 347 15.42 7.06 12.74
C LYS A 347 14.66 8.37 12.96
N GLN A 348 13.69 8.69 12.11
CA GLN A 348 12.90 9.91 12.23
C GLN A 348 12.15 9.96 13.57
N SER A 349 11.56 8.84 14.00
CA SER A 349 10.88 8.74 15.29
C SER A 349 11.85 9.01 16.45
N PHE A 350 13.04 8.42 16.42
CA PHE A 350 14.05 8.58 17.48
C PHE A 350 14.61 10.00 17.51
N ASP A 351 14.87 10.59 16.34
CA ASP A 351 15.34 11.98 16.21
C ASP A 351 14.28 12.97 16.72
N SER A 352 13.01 12.75 16.36
CA SER A 352 11.90 13.59 16.83
C SER A 352 11.72 13.50 18.35
N ASN A 353 11.71 12.28 18.91
CA ASN A 353 11.60 12.07 20.35
C ASN A 353 12.84 12.55 21.11
N GLY A 354 14.03 12.41 20.52
CA GLY A 354 15.29 12.87 21.09
C GLY A 354 15.45 14.39 21.09
N ALA A 355 14.77 15.09 20.18
CA ALA A 355 14.75 16.55 20.13
C ALA A 355 13.78 17.20 21.13
N VAL A 356 12.89 16.42 21.77
CA VAL A 356 11.96 16.91 22.80
C VAL A 356 12.76 17.46 23.97
N ARG A 357 12.53 18.73 24.30
CA ARG A 357 13.20 19.40 25.43
C ARG A 357 12.61 18.92 26.75
N PHE A 358 13.42 19.01 27.81
CA PHE A 358 12.94 18.78 29.16
C PHE A 358 11.79 19.75 29.50
N GLU A 359 10.72 19.19 30.05
CA GLU A 359 9.59 19.93 30.60
C GLU A 359 9.42 19.53 32.07
N HIS A 360 9.36 20.53 32.96
CA HIS A 360 9.12 20.27 34.37
C HIS A 360 7.62 20.09 34.60
N PHE A 361 7.26 18.96 35.20
CA PHE A 361 5.88 18.67 35.60
C PHE A 361 5.76 18.83 37.11
N ASP A 362 5.02 19.84 37.56
CA ASP A 362 4.63 19.95 38.98
C ASP A 362 3.64 18.83 39.30
N PHE A 363 4.20 17.68 39.72
CA PHE A 363 3.45 16.46 39.98
C PHE A 363 2.31 16.68 40.97
N GLU A 364 2.53 17.46 42.03
CA GLU A 364 1.54 17.65 43.09
C GLU A 364 0.42 18.59 42.65
N ALA A 365 0.76 19.68 41.94
CA ALA A 365 -0.24 20.56 41.35
C ALA A 365 -1.07 19.81 40.30
N LEU A 366 -0.43 19.05 39.41
CA LEU A 366 -1.12 18.29 38.37
C LEU A 366 -2.02 17.20 38.97
N GLN A 367 -1.53 16.43 39.94
CA GLN A 367 -2.33 15.38 40.58
C GLN A 367 -3.57 15.97 41.27
N LYS A 368 -3.43 17.10 41.98
CA LYS A 368 -4.56 17.82 42.61
C LYS A 368 -5.55 18.38 41.58
N GLN A 369 -5.05 18.93 40.48
CA GLN A 369 -5.89 19.44 39.41
C GLN A 369 -6.70 18.32 38.74
N TYR A 370 -6.09 17.17 38.49
CA TYR A 370 -6.74 16.02 37.85
C TYR A 370 -7.70 15.27 38.77
N ALA A 371 -7.44 15.23 40.08
CA ALA A 371 -8.37 14.66 41.06
C ALA A 371 -9.73 15.41 41.12
N ASN A 372 -9.76 16.68 40.69
CA ASN A 372 -10.92 17.56 40.79
C ASN A 372 -11.62 17.86 39.44
N ARG A 373 -11.16 17.27 38.32
CA ARG A 373 -11.70 17.55 36.96
C ARG A 373 -12.75 16.52 36.52
N ARG A 374 -13.75 16.97 35.73
CA ARG A 374 -14.75 16.13 35.06
C ARG A 374 -14.12 15.23 33.98
N SER A 375 -14.82 14.17 33.60
CA SER A 375 -14.40 13.03 32.75
C SER A 375 -13.80 13.34 31.37
N ASP A 376 -13.85 14.59 30.92
CA ASP A 376 -13.68 14.96 29.51
C ASP A 376 -12.28 15.52 29.20
N VAL A 377 -11.38 15.53 30.19
CA VAL A 377 -9.97 15.94 30.03
C VAL A 377 -9.08 14.70 29.89
N GLN A 378 -8.07 14.78 29.01
CA GLN A 378 -7.11 13.72 28.69
C GLN A 378 -6.51 13.11 29.97
N LYS A 379 -6.80 11.84 30.25
CA LYS A 379 -6.44 11.20 31.53
C LYS A 379 -4.92 11.07 31.69
N LEU A 380 -4.41 11.49 32.85
CA LEU A 380 -3.04 11.23 33.30
C LEU A 380 -3.06 10.23 34.45
N TYR A 381 -2.06 9.36 34.51
CA TYR A 381 -1.86 8.39 35.58
C TYR A 381 -0.63 8.79 36.40
N PHE A 382 -0.79 8.82 37.72
CA PHE A 382 0.22 9.29 38.66
C PHE A 382 0.67 8.14 39.57
N THR A 383 1.99 7.97 39.72
CA THR A 383 2.58 6.99 40.64
C THR A 383 3.60 7.71 41.54
N ASP A 384 3.49 7.55 42.86
CA ASP A 384 4.33 8.23 43.88
C ASP A 384 5.20 7.27 44.72
N ASN A 385 5.24 5.99 44.33
CA ASN A 385 6.03 4.95 44.96
C ASN A 385 6.77 4.13 43.90
N ALA A 386 8.04 3.80 44.13
CA ALA A 386 8.77 2.91 43.23
C ALA A 386 8.18 1.48 43.30
N PRO A 387 8.09 0.75 42.18
CA PRO A 387 7.56 -0.62 42.17
C PRO A 387 8.29 -1.54 43.17
N GLY A 388 7.54 -2.18 44.07
CA GLY A 388 8.07 -3.19 45.01
C GLY A 388 8.69 -2.64 46.30
N THR A 389 8.45 -1.37 46.68
CA THR A 389 8.93 -0.82 47.96
C THR A 389 7.86 0.00 48.71
N ASN A 390 7.94 0.05 50.04
CA ASN A 390 7.10 0.89 50.90
C ASN A 390 7.70 2.29 51.18
N LEU A 391 8.84 2.64 50.56
CA LEU A 391 9.50 3.94 50.72
C LEU A 391 8.75 4.99 49.90
N LYS A 392 7.92 5.79 50.58
CA LYS A 392 7.17 6.90 49.98
C LYS A 392 8.10 8.05 49.61
N ASN A 393 7.77 8.75 48.52
CA ASN A 393 8.34 10.05 48.13
C ASN A 393 9.79 10.05 47.60
N CYS A 394 10.32 8.93 47.13
CA CYS A 394 11.63 8.90 46.43
C CYS A 394 11.50 8.77 44.90
N TYR A 395 10.28 8.59 44.41
CA TYR A 395 9.98 8.36 43.00
C TYR A 395 8.61 8.95 42.66
N LYS A 396 8.53 9.68 41.55
CA LYS A 396 7.27 10.14 40.97
C LYS A 396 7.26 9.83 39.47
N GLU A 397 6.18 9.28 38.95
CA GLU A 397 6.00 9.00 37.52
C GLU A 397 4.63 9.49 37.05
N ILE A 398 4.62 10.14 35.88
CA ILE A 398 3.40 10.52 35.17
C ILE A 398 3.36 9.77 33.84
N ARG A 399 2.22 9.13 33.57
CA ARG A 399 1.91 8.53 32.27
C ARG A 399 0.71 9.21 31.64
N ASP A 400 0.72 9.26 30.31
CA ASP A 400 -0.42 9.74 29.53
C ASP A 400 -1.52 8.67 29.38
N ALA A 401 -2.61 9.03 28.70
CA ALA A 401 -3.75 8.15 28.47
C ALA A 401 -3.41 6.91 27.62
N SER A 402 -2.35 6.97 26.80
CA SER A 402 -1.86 5.85 26.00
C SER A 402 -0.98 4.89 26.81
N GLY A 403 -0.67 5.24 28.06
CA GLY A 403 0.21 4.48 28.94
C GLY A 403 1.69 4.81 28.76
N ARG A 404 2.05 5.78 27.91
CA ARG A 404 3.44 6.24 27.73
C ARG A 404 3.87 7.06 28.94
N THR A 405 5.09 6.80 29.42
CA THR A 405 5.69 7.63 30.47
C THR A 405 6.15 8.95 29.90
N ILE A 406 5.75 10.06 30.50
CA ILE A 406 6.11 11.42 30.05
C ILE A 406 7.03 12.14 31.05
N TYR A 407 6.98 11.76 32.33
CA TYR A 407 7.80 12.36 33.38
C TYR A 407 8.21 11.33 34.44
N ARG A 408 9.47 11.40 34.87
CA ARG A 408 10.01 10.65 36.01
C ARG A 408 10.85 11.57 36.89
N ARG A 409 10.54 11.61 38.18
CA ARG A 409 11.35 12.30 39.20
C ARG A 409 11.91 11.30 40.20
N TYR A 410 13.19 11.44 40.51
CA TYR A 410 13.90 10.68 41.52
C TYR A 410 14.42 11.63 42.60
N GLU A 411 14.15 11.31 43.86
CA GLU A 411 14.53 12.18 44.99
C GLU A 411 15.40 11.41 45.99
N VAL A 412 16.62 11.91 46.22
CA VAL A 412 17.50 11.44 47.30
C VAL A 412 17.41 12.42 48.47
N LYS A 413 16.74 12.00 49.55
CA LYS A 413 16.54 12.79 50.78
C LYS A 413 16.65 11.93 52.04
N GLY A 414 16.54 12.55 53.21
CA GLY A 414 16.68 11.88 54.51
C GLY A 414 18.11 11.94 55.08
N ARG A 415 18.37 11.18 56.15
CA ARG A 415 19.67 11.11 56.84
C ARG A 415 20.06 9.68 57.19
N GLY A 416 21.37 9.42 57.29
CA GLY A 416 21.90 8.11 57.71
C GLY A 416 21.32 6.96 56.90
N LYS A 417 20.69 5.99 57.58
CA LYS A 417 20.09 4.79 56.95
C LYS A 417 18.99 5.11 55.93
N GLU A 418 18.18 6.15 56.16
CA GLU A 418 17.10 6.55 55.26
C GLU A 418 17.65 7.09 53.94
N ARG A 419 18.70 7.92 54.01
CA ARG A 419 19.37 8.44 52.81
C ARG A 419 20.06 7.32 52.03
N ALA A 420 20.73 6.39 52.72
CA ALA A 420 21.34 5.22 52.07
C ALA A 420 20.28 4.40 51.31
N ALA A 421 19.14 4.12 51.94
CA ALA A 421 18.03 3.44 51.28
C ALA A 421 17.46 4.22 50.08
N ALA A 422 17.37 5.55 50.18
CA ALA A 422 16.94 6.40 49.05
C ALA A 422 17.94 6.36 47.89
N LYS A 423 19.26 6.44 48.17
CA LYS A 423 20.31 6.29 47.15
C LYS A 423 20.23 4.94 46.44
N ASP A 424 20.14 3.85 47.20
CA ASP A 424 20.06 2.50 46.64
C ASP A 424 18.83 2.33 45.75
N LEU A 425 17.69 2.90 46.14
CA LEU A 425 16.46 2.86 45.37
C LEU A 425 16.56 3.69 44.08
N VAL A 426 17.10 4.91 44.16
CA VAL A 426 17.30 5.77 42.99
C VAL A 426 18.29 5.12 42.01
N LEU A 427 19.42 4.62 42.50
CA LEU A 427 20.39 3.86 41.70
C LEU A 427 19.75 2.66 40.99
N ARG A 428 18.95 1.87 41.73
CA ARG A 428 18.25 0.71 41.15
C ARG A 428 17.29 1.11 40.05
N ASN A 429 16.50 2.16 40.24
CA ASN A 429 15.52 2.58 39.22
C ASN A 429 16.17 3.27 38.02
N LEU A 430 17.26 4.02 38.21
CA LEU A 430 18.03 4.60 37.11
C LEU A 430 18.76 3.54 36.29
N ASN A 431 19.32 2.50 36.94
CA ASN A 431 19.85 1.34 36.22
C ASN A 431 18.75 0.59 35.48
N ARG A 432 17.56 0.42 36.08
CA ARG A 432 16.41 -0.17 35.40
C ARG A 432 15.98 0.63 34.17
N LEU A 433 15.97 1.96 34.24
CA LEU A 433 15.73 2.80 33.05
C LEU A 433 16.73 2.50 31.93
N TYR A 434 18.01 2.34 32.27
CA TYR A 434 19.04 1.98 31.30
C TYR A 434 18.83 0.58 30.72
N ASP A 435 18.53 -0.41 31.57
CA ASP A 435 18.25 -1.78 31.13
C ASP A 435 16.99 -1.86 30.24
N ASP A 436 15.93 -1.13 30.60
CA ASP A 436 14.72 -0.98 29.78
C ASP A 436 15.06 -0.33 28.42
N ALA A 437 15.96 0.65 28.40
CA ALA A 437 16.43 1.29 27.17
C ALA A 437 17.33 0.38 26.34
N ARG A 438 18.07 -0.56 26.95
CA ARG A 438 18.87 -1.55 26.20
C ARG A 438 18.01 -2.57 25.45
N ASN A 439 16.79 -2.81 25.92
CA ASN A 439 15.82 -3.56 25.13
C ASN A 439 15.30 -2.70 23.99
N VAL A 440 15.75 -2.97 22.76
CA VAL A 440 15.37 -2.22 21.56
C VAL A 440 13.87 -2.26 21.24
N PHE A 441 13.16 -3.26 21.75
CA PHE A 441 11.70 -3.41 21.59
C PHE A 441 10.88 -2.78 22.73
N SER A 442 11.52 -2.07 23.65
CA SER A 442 10.80 -1.41 24.75
C SER A 442 9.94 -0.22 24.26
N ASP A 443 8.93 0.12 25.06
CA ASP A 443 8.03 1.24 24.79
C ASP A 443 8.72 2.61 24.87
N ILE A 444 9.96 2.67 25.36
CA ILE A 444 10.80 3.88 25.32
C ILE A 444 11.09 4.27 23.86
N TRP A 445 11.34 3.27 23.01
CA TRP A 445 11.71 3.45 21.61
C TRP A 445 10.51 3.42 20.68
N LEU A 446 9.60 2.48 20.91
CA LEU A 446 8.51 2.17 20.00
C LEU A 446 7.22 2.89 20.40
N THR A 447 6.97 4.03 19.77
CA THR A 447 5.69 4.76 19.92
C THR A 447 4.52 3.96 19.31
N PRO A 448 3.27 4.16 19.76
CA PRO A 448 2.10 3.50 19.18
C PRO A 448 2.01 3.64 17.66
N SER A 449 2.20 4.85 17.13
CA SER A 449 2.16 5.12 15.69
C SER A 449 3.27 4.39 14.92
N LEU A 450 4.49 4.32 15.47
CA LEU A 450 5.59 3.57 14.85
C LEU A 450 5.30 2.07 14.82
N LYS A 451 4.71 1.51 15.89
CA LYS A 451 4.31 0.09 15.94
C LYS A 451 3.31 -0.26 14.84
N LEU A 452 2.32 0.61 14.60
CA LEU A 452 1.33 0.41 13.53
C LEU A 452 2.00 0.40 12.15
N TRP A 453 2.92 1.33 11.89
CA TRP A 453 3.68 1.35 10.64
C TRP A 453 4.58 0.12 10.45
N ILE A 454 5.27 -0.33 11.50
CA ILE A 454 6.08 -1.55 11.46
C ILE A 454 5.21 -2.76 11.12
N GLN A 455 4.09 -2.93 11.82
CA GLN A 455 3.16 -4.04 11.56
C GLN A 455 2.61 -3.97 10.14
N PHE A 456 2.26 -2.77 9.66
CA PHE A 456 1.73 -2.58 8.31
C PHE A 456 2.74 -2.95 7.22
N ILE A 457 3.99 -2.50 7.34
CA ILE A 457 5.03 -2.74 6.32
C ILE A 457 5.52 -4.20 6.33
N THR A 458 5.53 -4.84 7.50
CA THR A 458 6.06 -6.20 7.67
C THR A 458 5.00 -7.29 7.58
N GLY A 459 3.71 -6.96 7.67
CA GLY A 459 2.61 -7.93 7.77
C GLY A 459 2.58 -8.72 9.09
N CYS A 460 3.59 -8.57 9.95
CA CYS A 460 3.74 -9.29 11.21
C CYS A 460 3.15 -8.49 12.38
N ASN A 461 2.37 -9.15 13.23
CA ASN A 461 1.81 -8.50 14.41
C ASN A 461 2.94 -8.05 15.36
N ILE A 462 2.89 -6.79 15.80
CA ILE A 462 3.95 -6.24 16.67
C ILE A 462 4.11 -7.05 17.97
N ALA A 463 3.03 -7.60 18.52
CA ALA A 463 3.08 -8.44 19.72
C ALA A 463 3.88 -9.74 19.49
N GLU A 464 3.88 -10.26 18.25
CA GLU A 464 4.69 -11.43 17.88
C GLU A 464 6.14 -11.07 17.62
N ILE A 465 6.40 -9.88 17.08
CA ILE A 465 7.76 -9.38 16.86
C ILE A 465 8.49 -9.20 18.20
N VAL A 466 7.86 -8.54 19.18
CA VAL A 466 8.50 -8.12 20.44
C VAL A 466 8.58 -9.22 21.51
N ARG A 467 7.81 -10.30 21.38
CA ARG A 467 7.85 -11.41 22.36
C ARG A 467 9.15 -12.22 22.24
N THR A 468 9.43 -13.01 23.28
CA THR A 468 10.52 -13.98 23.26
C THR A 468 10.36 -14.96 22.09
N VAL A 469 11.49 -15.23 21.42
CA VAL A 469 11.60 -16.16 20.28
C VAL A 469 11.20 -17.57 20.72
N ARG A 470 10.40 -18.25 19.90
CA ARG A 470 10.08 -19.67 20.07
C ARG A 470 10.76 -20.50 18.99
N SER A 471 11.02 -21.77 19.29
CA SER A 471 11.69 -22.70 18.37
C SER A 471 10.86 -23.03 17.12
N ASN A 472 9.54 -22.78 17.15
CA ASN A 472 8.61 -23.02 16.06
C ASN A 472 8.08 -21.72 15.42
N ASP A 473 8.74 -20.59 15.64
CA ASP A 473 8.41 -19.35 14.94
C ASP A 473 8.62 -19.53 13.43
N ALA A 474 7.73 -18.96 12.61
CA ALA A 474 7.88 -18.97 11.16
C ALA A 474 9.16 -18.23 10.74
N THR A 475 9.83 -18.71 9.69
CA THR A 475 11.09 -18.13 9.19
C THR A 475 10.96 -16.64 8.89
N GLU A 476 9.87 -16.22 8.25
CA GLU A 476 9.58 -14.82 7.94
C GLU A 476 9.54 -13.93 9.19
N LEU A 477 8.86 -14.39 10.25
CA LEU A 477 8.79 -13.66 11.52
C LEU A 477 10.18 -13.51 12.15
N VAL A 478 11.01 -14.55 12.08
CA VAL A 478 12.40 -14.52 12.59
C VAL A 478 13.24 -13.51 11.81
N ASP A 479 13.15 -13.51 10.48
CA ASP A 479 13.89 -12.59 9.61
C ASP A 479 13.49 -11.13 9.82
N VAL A 480 12.18 -10.86 9.95
CA VAL A 480 11.65 -9.54 10.28
C VAL A 480 12.18 -9.08 11.65
N ARG A 481 12.12 -9.95 12.67
CA ARG A 481 12.59 -9.64 14.02
C ARG A 481 14.08 -9.29 14.04
N ASN A 482 14.91 -10.09 13.37
CA ASN A 482 16.35 -9.86 13.30
C ASN A 482 16.69 -8.56 12.58
N SER A 483 16.03 -8.30 11.45
CA SER A 483 16.20 -7.07 10.67
C SER A 483 15.83 -5.85 11.49
N LEU A 484 14.68 -5.88 12.16
CA LEU A 484 14.18 -4.76 12.96
C LEU A 484 15.04 -4.52 14.20
N HIS A 485 15.49 -5.58 14.88
CA HIS A 485 16.42 -5.47 16.01
C HIS A 485 17.69 -4.72 15.60
N TYR A 486 18.31 -5.11 14.48
CA TYR A 486 19.51 -4.45 13.96
C TYR A 486 19.28 -2.97 13.64
N ILE A 487 18.15 -2.65 13.00
CA ILE A 487 17.76 -1.27 12.69
C ILE A 487 17.62 -0.43 13.97
N LEU A 488 16.85 -0.94 14.94
CA LEU A 488 16.57 -0.24 16.20
C LEU A 488 17.84 -0.05 17.02
N GLU A 489 18.68 -1.09 17.14
CA GLU A 489 19.94 -1.05 17.87
C GLU A 489 20.88 0.03 17.29
N ARG A 490 21.02 0.06 15.95
CA ARG A 490 21.86 1.05 15.28
C ARG A 490 21.37 2.48 15.52
N CYS A 491 20.05 2.70 15.49
CA CYS A 491 19.46 4.02 15.73
C CYS A 491 19.50 4.42 17.22
N ALA A 492 19.33 3.47 18.14
CA ALA A 492 19.33 3.73 19.59
C ALA A 492 20.72 4.06 20.13
N TYR A 493 21.79 3.56 19.49
CA TYR A 493 23.15 3.60 20.01
C TYR A 493 23.60 4.98 20.52
N GLU A 494 23.41 6.05 19.73
CA GLU A 494 23.86 7.38 20.13
C GLU A 494 23.12 7.91 21.37
N TYR A 495 21.84 7.57 21.51
CA TYR A 495 21.00 7.96 22.63
C TYR A 495 21.36 7.18 23.88
N LEU A 496 21.65 5.88 23.73
CA LEU A 496 22.11 5.03 24.83
C LEU A 496 23.45 5.50 25.40
N VAL A 497 24.39 5.91 24.54
CA VAL A 497 25.67 6.49 24.97
C VAL A 497 25.44 7.79 25.76
N LYS A 498 24.56 8.68 25.29
CA LYS A 498 24.20 9.90 26.01
C LYS A 498 23.58 9.60 27.37
N LEU A 499 22.60 8.69 27.43
CA LEU A 499 21.97 8.28 28.69
C LEU A 499 22.99 7.70 29.67
N TYR A 500 23.87 6.81 29.21
CA TYR A 500 24.91 6.23 30.06
C TYR A 500 25.81 7.30 30.69
N ASN A 501 26.21 8.30 29.92
CA ASN A 501 27.04 9.40 30.42
C ASN A 501 26.30 10.27 31.45
N GLU A 502 25.02 10.58 31.22
CA GLU A 502 24.19 11.30 32.20
C GLU A 502 24.05 10.51 33.51
N LEU A 503 23.73 9.21 33.42
CA LEU A 503 23.62 8.35 34.59
C LEU A 503 24.93 8.26 35.36
N LYS A 504 26.07 8.17 34.67
CA LYS A 504 27.40 8.17 35.30
C LYS A 504 27.65 9.47 36.10
N ASN A 505 27.27 10.63 35.55
CA ASN A 505 27.40 11.91 36.24
C ASN A 505 26.52 11.97 37.49
N ILE A 506 25.26 11.52 37.38
CA ILE A 506 24.31 11.45 38.49
C ILE A 506 24.82 10.50 39.58
N PHE A 507 25.35 9.33 39.21
CA PHE A 507 25.88 8.35 40.15
C PHE A 507 27.09 8.87 40.92
N ALA A 508 27.98 9.63 40.26
CA ALA A 508 29.10 10.29 40.90
C ALA A 508 28.63 11.37 41.88
N ALA A 509 27.68 12.21 41.47
CA ALA A 509 27.11 13.26 42.33
C ALA A 509 26.42 12.70 43.59
N MET A 510 25.78 11.53 43.50
CA MET A 510 25.16 10.88 44.65
C MET A 510 26.17 10.37 45.70
N GLN A 511 27.46 10.29 45.40
CA GLN A 511 28.47 9.88 46.39
C GLN A 511 28.79 11.00 47.39
N ASP A 512 28.56 12.27 47.04
CA ASP A 512 28.78 13.40 47.95
C ASP A 512 27.51 13.78 48.73
N ASP A 513 27.57 13.73 50.06
CA ASP A 513 26.42 13.97 50.93
C ASP A 513 26.19 15.44 51.31
N ASN A 514 27.19 16.30 51.08
CA ASN A 514 27.21 17.66 51.62
C ASN A 514 27.21 18.75 50.56
N ILE A 515 27.43 18.41 49.28
CA ILE A 515 27.37 19.39 48.20
C ILE A 515 25.91 19.67 47.81
N GLU A 516 25.59 20.95 47.68
CA GLU A 516 24.35 21.40 47.07
C GLU A 516 24.53 21.44 45.55
N ILE A 517 23.78 20.58 44.85
CA ILE A 517 23.83 20.47 43.39
C ILE A 517 22.42 20.78 42.87
N PRO A 518 22.27 21.60 41.82
CA PRO A 518 20.98 21.76 41.16
C PRO A 518 20.44 20.40 40.68
N PRO A 519 19.12 20.22 40.57
CA PRO A 519 18.55 18.98 40.04
C PRO A 519 19.11 18.67 38.65
N PHE A 520 19.43 17.40 38.40
CA PHE A 520 19.74 16.94 37.05
C PHE A 520 18.44 16.85 36.26
N GLN A 521 18.34 17.61 35.18
CA GLN A 521 17.14 17.71 34.36
C GLN A 521 17.52 17.45 32.92
N PHE A 522 16.97 16.38 32.34
CA PHE A 522 17.24 16.00 30.96
C PHE A 522 16.04 15.28 30.34
N SER A 523 15.99 15.23 29.02
CA SER A 523 14.99 14.48 28.28
C SER A 523 15.64 13.25 27.67
N PHE A 524 14.95 12.11 27.73
CA PHE A 524 15.36 10.88 27.05
C PHE A 524 14.19 10.31 26.28
N GLN A 525 14.26 10.36 24.95
CA GLN A 525 13.22 9.82 24.04
C GLN A 525 11.80 10.34 24.38
N GLY A 526 11.70 11.64 24.68
CA GLY A 526 10.44 12.31 25.03
C GLY A 526 10.00 12.13 26.49
N ILE A 527 10.80 11.47 27.33
CA ILE A 527 10.57 11.35 28.77
C ILE A 527 11.37 12.45 29.48
N SER A 528 10.68 13.34 30.19
CA SER A 528 11.34 14.32 31.06
C SER A 528 11.79 13.66 32.36
N ILE A 529 13.10 13.67 32.61
CA ILE A 529 13.72 13.03 33.77
C ILE A 529 14.34 14.08 34.67
N GLU A 530 13.98 14.01 35.95
CA GLU A 530 14.51 14.88 36.99
C GLU A 530 15.11 14.04 38.13
N VAL A 531 16.34 14.33 38.51
CA VAL A 531 17.00 13.71 39.67
C VAL A 531 17.42 14.81 40.65
N GLU A 532 16.78 14.84 41.80
CA GLU A 532 17.05 15.80 42.86
C GLU A 532 17.82 15.13 44.00
N ILE A 533 19.01 15.66 44.29
CA ILE A 533 19.85 15.21 45.40
C ILE A 533 19.83 16.29 46.47
N ILE A 534 19.00 16.12 47.49
CA ILE A 534 18.84 17.12 48.56
C ILE A 534 20.00 16.97 49.55
N SER A 535 20.76 18.04 49.78
CA SER A 535 21.86 18.06 50.76
C SER A 535 21.40 17.63 52.15
N ALA A 536 22.18 16.77 52.83
CA ALA A 536 21.88 16.30 54.18
C ALA A 536 21.78 17.44 55.22
N ALA A 537 22.46 18.57 54.94
CA ALA A 537 22.40 19.78 55.74
C ALA A 537 21.01 20.44 55.71
N LYS A 538 20.37 20.52 54.52
CA LYS A 538 19.04 21.11 54.33
C LYS A 538 17.92 20.28 54.99
N VAL A 539 18.03 18.96 54.96
CA VAL A 539 17.04 18.06 55.59
C VAL A 539 16.89 18.33 57.10
N GLY A 540 17.97 18.71 57.79
CA GLY A 540 17.90 19.08 59.22
C GLY A 540 17.43 20.48 59.53
N PHE A 541 17.33 21.36 58.54
CA PHE A 541 16.69 22.67 58.70
C PHE A 541 15.16 22.51 58.67
N PHE A 542 14.63 21.77 57.70
CA PHE A 542 13.19 21.46 57.62
C PHE A 542 12.69 20.64 58.81
N ARG A 543 13.45 19.62 59.25
CA ARG A 543 13.08 18.86 60.46
C ARG A 543 13.08 19.71 61.74
N ARG A 544 13.87 20.79 61.79
CA ARG A 544 13.89 21.77 62.91
C ARG A 544 12.77 22.79 62.82
N LEU A 545 12.31 23.12 61.61
CA LEU A 545 11.15 23.98 61.37
C LEU A 545 9.82 23.27 61.67
N PHE A 546 9.71 21.99 61.31
CA PHE A 546 8.50 21.17 61.52
C PHE A 546 8.55 20.32 62.80
N SER A 547 9.56 20.48 63.66
CA SER A 547 9.56 19.91 65.02
C SER A 547 8.87 20.79 66.07
N PHE A 548 8.24 21.89 65.63
CA PHE A 548 7.35 22.71 66.43
C PHE A 548 5.90 22.43 66.00
N GLU A 549 5.43 21.21 66.24
CA GLU A 549 4.01 20.86 66.39
C GLU A 549 3.85 19.95 67.61
#